data_AF-A0A4S0RVF9-F1
#
_entry.id   AF-A0A4S0RVF9-F1
#
_cell.length_a   1.000
_cell.length_b   1.000
_cell.length_c   1.000
_cell.angle_alpha   90.00
_cell.angle_beta   90.00
_cell.angle_gamma   90.00
#
_symmetry.space_group_name_H-M   'P 1'
#
loop_
_entity.id
_entity.type
_entity.pdbx_description
1 polymer ?
#
loop_
_entity_poly.entity_id
_entity_poly.type
_entity_poly.pdbx_seq_one_letter_code
_entity_poly.pdbx_strand_id
1 'polypeptide(L)'
;MSNVGLIGILVAALAIIAAAVAVIRLLRKARARRRARRRADPANDYAIRTDWSRSTGTVNYSSFVYFDVDRDGRYGVADRPMAGIMVRLFDGQGGFVASSRTNNAGYANFTMSTSAVKAALRLPGAYLFSVSVPPGWRSPSANETQSMEFHLAPGSPTGLVSRDLPRPVGLAPVRSLAGRMAAGGSATLSVMANGQVLERRTLAAASAFRFELAEEADMVVITGGGLDSRLALSPYPANLGLLSPQTLSSEASLRTIGFDDVTGRGFRKIPCGHAGLEWRNLNAMAKDHTKDSEGYVNGNVSGDHVAYTSSGYPAEFSRETPFAFHSVLLSVAWLKAEGETALIESWRGEQLVASDEVVLSALTPLHYAPMLGEVTRVRLSAKHSWQMVVDDLVLAG
;
A
#
# COMPACT_ATOMS: atom_id res chain seq x y z
N MET A 1 -37.93 38.77 41.83
CA MET A 1 -36.96 39.80 41.38
C MET A 1 -35.59 39.18 41.12
N SER A 2 -35.46 38.26 40.16
CA SER A 2 -34.17 37.55 39.88
C SER A 2 -33.79 37.44 38.40
N ASN A 3 -34.65 37.85 37.46
CA ASN A 3 -34.37 37.73 36.01
C ASN A 3 -33.69 38.95 35.37
N VAL A 4 -33.78 40.14 35.97
CA VAL A 4 -33.26 41.38 35.35
C VAL A 4 -31.73 41.45 35.41
N GLY A 5 -31.12 40.96 36.50
CA GLY A 5 -29.66 40.93 36.66
C GLY A 5 -28.96 39.96 35.69
N LEU A 6 -29.56 38.79 35.45
CA LEU A 6 -29.02 37.79 34.53
C LEU A 6 -29.08 38.28 33.07
N ILE A 7 -30.17 38.95 32.68
CA ILE A 7 -30.32 39.57 31.35
C ILE A 7 -29.29 40.70 31.16
N GLY A 8 -29.06 41.55 32.17
CA GLY A 8 -28.05 42.61 32.11
C GLY A 8 -26.63 42.08 31.92
N ILE A 9 -26.27 41.00 32.63
CA ILE A 9 -24.97 40.34 32.48
C ILE A 9 -24.82 39.72 31.08
N LEU A 10 -25.89 39.10 30.55
CA LEU A 10 -25.88 38.49 29.21
C LEU A 10 -25.71 39.56 28.11
N VAL A 11 -26.38 40.70 28.22
CA VAL A 11 -26.28 41.82 27.27
C VAL A 11 -24.88 42.44 27.30
N ALA A 12 -24.31 42.65 28.50
CA ALA A 12 -22.95 43.15 28.64
C ALA A 12 -21.91 42.17 28.05
N ALA A 13 -22.06 40.87 28.30
CA ALA A 13 -21.20 39.84 27.73
C ALA A 13 -21.27 39.82 26.18
N LEU A 14 -22.48 39.90 25.61
CA LEU A 14 -22.67 39.99 24.16
C LEU A 14 -22.06 41.25 23.55
N ALA A 15 -22.16 42.40 24.24
CA ALA A 15 -21.54 43.65 23.80
C ALA A 15 -19.99 43.56 23.80
N ILE A 16 -19.40 42.95 24.83
CA ILE A 16 -17.96 42.70 24.91
C ILE A 16 -17.50 41.76 23.78
N ILE A 17 -18.25 40.68 23.52
CA ILE A 17 -17.96 39.75 22.42
C ILE A 17 -18.05 40.48 21.07
N ALA A 18 -19.09 41.27 20.85
CA ALA A 18 -19.26 42.04 19.62
C ALA A 18 -18.11 43.04 19.40
N ALA A 19 -17.70 43.75 20.46
CA ALA A 19 -16.56 44.66 20.43
C ALA A 19 -15.25 43.92 20.12
N ALA A 20 -15.00 42.78 20.78
CA ALA A 20 -13.82 41.96 20.52
C ALA A 20 -13.78 41.44 19.07
N VAL A 21 -14.91 40.98 18.54
CA VAL A 21 -15.05 40.54 17.14
C VAL A 21 -14.80 41.70 16.17
N ALA A 22 -15.33 42.89 16.46
CA ALA A 22 -15.11 44.10 15.64
C ALA A 22 -13.62 44.49 15.61
N VAL A 23 -12.95 44.48 16.77
CA VAL A 23 -11.50 44.75 16.88
C VAL A 23 -10.69 43.72 16.09
N ILE A 24 -10.99 42.42 16.24
CA ILE A 24 -10.32 41.35 15.49
C ILE A 24 -10.51 41.56 13.98
N ARG A 25 -11.72 41.91 13.53
CA ARG A 25 -12.01 42.21 12.12
C ARG A 25 -11.19 43.40 11.60
N LEU A 26 -11.11 44.48 12.37
CA LEU A 26 -10.33 45.68 12.01
C LEU A 26 -8.84 45.35 11.90
N LEU A 27 -8.29 44.61 12.85
CA LEU A 27 -6.88 44.16 12.83
C LEU A 27 -6.59 43.26 11.63
N ARG A 28 -7.49 42.32 11.31
CA ARG A 28 -7.38 41.46 10.12
C ARG A 28 -7.41 42.29 8.84
N LYS A 29 -8.34 43.25 8.72
CA LYS A 29 -8.44 44.15 7.55
C LYS A 29 -7.20 45.02 7.39
N ALA A 30 -6.68 45.56 8.49
CA ALA A 30 -5.44 46.34 8.49
C ALA A 30 -4.22 45.50 8.05
N ARG A 31 -4.08 44.28 8.58
CA ARG A 31 -3.02 43.34 8.15
C ARG A 31 -3.15 42.98 6.66
N ALA A 32 -4.36 42.69 6.19
CA ALA A 32 -4.60 42.37 4.78
C ALA A 32 -4.22 43.54 3.86
N ARG A 33 -4.62 44.77 4.21
CA ARG A 33 -4.25 45.99 3.46
C ARG A 33 -2.75 46.21 3.42
N ARG A 34 -2.04 46.03 4.53
CA ARG A 34 -0.56 46.13 4.56
C ARG A 34 0.10 45.08 3.67
N ARG A 35 -0.38 43.82 3.71
CA ARG A 35 0.11 42.74 2.84
C ARG A 35 -0.13 43.05 1.37
N ALA A 36 -1.32 43.54 1.02
CA ALA A 36 -1.67 43.93 -0.35
C ALA A 36 -0.75 45.04 -0.87
N ARG A 37 -0.51 46.09 -0.06
CA ARG A 37 0.42 47.18 -0.42
C ARG A 37 1.85 46.67 -0.65
N ARG A 38 2.35 45.77 0.22
CA ARG A 38 3.68 45.17 0.04
C ARG A 38 3.80 44.32 -1.22
N ARG A 39 2.75 43.55 -1.56
CA ARG A 39 2.71 42.73 -2.78
C ARG A 39 2.54 43.53 -4.06
N ALA A 40 2.04 44.76 -3.96
CA ALA A 40 1.86 45.63 -5.12
C ALA A 40 3.16 46.35 -5.55
N ASP A 41 4.23 46.22 -4.76
CA ASP A 41 5.52 46.84 -5.02
C ASP A 41 6.50 45.78 -5.56
N PRO A 42 6.82 45.79 -6.87
CA PRO A 42 7.67 44.80 -7.53
C PRO A 42 9.09 44.73 -6.96
N ALA A 43 9.57 45.77 -6.27
CA ALA A 43 10.87 45.74 -5.60
C ALA A 43 10.94 44.63 -4.52
N ASN A 44 9.80 44.11 -4.07
CA ASN A 44 9.72 43.03 -3.09
C ASN A 44 9.69 41.61 -3.69
N ASP A 45 9.47 41.46 -5.00
CA ASP A 45 9.29 40.14 -5.62
C ASP A 45 10.56 39.28 -5.58
N TYR A 46 11.72 39.94 -5.63
CA TYR A 46 13.06 39.32 -5.54
C TYR A 46 13.88 39.88 -4.38
N ALA A 47 13.22 40.46 -3.38
CA ALA A 47 13.92 41.08 -2.26
C ALA A 47 14.78 40.05 -1.51
N ILE A 48 16.07 40.35 -1.38
CA ILE A 48 16.99 39.54 -0.61
C ILE A 48 16.60 39.60 0.86
N ARG A 49 16.59 38.43 1.51
CA ARG A 49 16.27 38.32 2.92
C ARG A 49 17.36 38.95 3.78
N THR A 50 16.99 39.96 4.56
CA THR A 50 17.90 40.66 5.48
C THR A 50 17.67 40.30 6.95
N ASP A 51 16.46 39.87 7.33
CA ASP A 51 16.14 39.41 8.70
C ASP A 51 16.19 37.88 8.82
N TRP A 52 17.27 37.40 9.42
CA TRP A 52 17.50 35.99 9.76
C TRP A 52 17.18 35.65 11.23
N SER A 53 16.61 36.58 12.00
CA SER A 53 16.26 36.31 13.40
C SER A 53 14.94 35.57 13.57
N ARG A 54 14.11 35.53 12.51
CA ARG A 54 12.74 35.00 12.56
C ARG A 54 12.57 33.75 11.71
N SER A 55 11.62 32.92 12.10
CA SER A 55 11.17 31.77 11.32
C SER A 55 9.65 31.69 11.40
N THR A 56 9.00 31.67 10.24
CA THR A 56 7.54 31.72 10.15
C THR A 56 6.95 30.65 9.25
N GLY A 57 7.80 29.79 8.68
CA GLY A 57 7.40 28.72 7.78
C GLY A 57 7.09 27.42 8.53
N THR A 58 6.61 26.46 7.74
CA THR A 58 6.30 25.09 8.13
C THR A 58 6.89 24.16 7.08
N VAL A 59 7.51 23.07 7.51
CA VAL A 59 8.02 22.01 6.63
C VAL A 59 7.57 20.67 7.21
N ASN A 60 7.40 19.65 6.37
CA ASN A 60 7.21 18.29 6.84
C ASN A 60 8.57 17.64 7.10
N TYR A 61 8.78 17.18 8.33
CA TYR A 61 9.86 16.29 8.69
C TYR A 61 9.28 14.88 8.73
N SER A 62 9.83 13.97 7.94
CA SER A 62 9.12 12.76 7.54
C SER A 62 9.92 11.50 7.82
N SER A 63 9.20 10.43 8.18
CA SER A 63 9.73 9.07 8.16
C SER A 63 9.31 8.39 6.86
N PHE A 64 10.22 7.63 6.24
CA PHE A 64 9.99 6.92 4.99
C PHE A 64 9.97 5.41 5.24
N VAL A 65 8.92 4.74 4.76
CA VAL A 65 8.76 3.29 4.87
C VAL A 65 8.66 2.70 3.47
N TYR A 66 9.39 1.61 3.24
CA TYR A 66 9.41 0.91 1.97
C TYR A 66 9.14 -0.59 2.15
N PHE A 67 8.61 -1.19 1.09
CA PHE A 67 8.55 -2.64 0.95
C PHE A 67 9.96 -3.11 0.57
N ASP A 68 10.58 -3.85 1.47
CA ASP A 68 11.91 -4.44 1.32
C ASP A 68 11.77 -5.77 0.57
N VAL A 69 11.93 -5.71 -0.75
CA VAL A 69 11.58 -6.78 -1.69
C VAL A 69 12.59 -7.93 -1.61
N ASP A 70 13.88 -7.59 -1.51
CA ASP A 70 14.97 -8.57 -1.42
C ASP A 70 15.38 -8.90 0.03
N ARG A 71 14.84 -8.17 1.01
CA ARG A 71 15.03 -8.36 2.46
C ARG A 71 16.44 -8.07 2.94
N ASP A 72 17.17 -7.20 2.26
CA ASP A 72 18.55 -6.87 2.65
C ASP A 72 18.65 -5.77 3.72
N GLY A 73 17.52 -5.16 4.10
CA GLY A 73 17.44 -4.10 5.10
C GLY A 73 17.93 -2.73 4.61
N ARG A 74 18.18 -2.58 3.30
CA ARG A 74 18.55 -1.33 2.64
C ARG A 74 17.49 -0.97 1.61
N TYR A 75 17.35 0.32 1.35
CA TYR A 75 16.43 0.78 0.30
C TYR A 75 17.15 0.76 -1.05
N GLY A 76 16.83 -0.24 -1.87
CA GLY A 76 17.42 -0.50 -3.18
C GLY A 76 16.50 -0.17 -4.36
N VAL A 77 16.97 -0.48 -5.58
CA VAL A 77 16.25 -0.20 -6.83
C VAL A 77 15.01 -1.10 -7.01
N ALA A 78 15.04 -2.31 -6.44
CA ALA A 78 13.91 -3.24 -6.48
C ALA A 78 12.81 -2.90 -5.47
N ASP A 79 13.12 -2.04 -4.50
CA ASP A 79 12.19 -1.67 -3.44
C ASP A 79 11.22 -0.58 -3.87
N ARG A 80 10.11 -0.50 -3.16
CA ARG A 80 9.05 0.46 -3.44
C ARG A 80 8.53 1.14 -2.19
N PRO A 81 8.05 2.40 -2.29
CA PRO A 81 7.38 3.05 -1.18
C PRO A 81 6.18 2.23 -0.70
N MET A 82 5.95 2.23 0.62
CA MET A 82 4.83 1.50 1.21
C MET A 82 3.81 2.47 1.80
N ALA A 83 2.56 2.41 1.32
CA ALA A 83 1.46 3.26 1.76
C ALA A 83 0.70 2.65 2.93
N GLY A 84 0.14 3.49 3.80
CA GLY A 84 -0.77 3.07 4.89
C GLY A 84 -0.11 2.68 6.20
N ILE A 85 1.22 2.68 6.29
CA ILE A 85 1.97 2.28 7.48
C ILE A 85 1.92 3.36 8.55
N MET A 86 1.56 2.96 9.77
CA MET A 86 1.44 3.87 10.90
C MET A 86 2.82 4.20 11.50
N VAL A 87 3.11 5.51 11.59
CA VAL A 87 4.29 6.03 12.30
C VAL A 87 3.82 6.89 13.48
N ARG A 88 4.38 6.65 14.65
CA ARG A 88 4.13 7.43 15.87
C ARG A 88 5.36 8.25 16.22
N LEU A 89 5.11 9.44 16.75
CA LEU A 89 6.10 10.37 17.25
C LEU A 89 5.92 10.52 18.76
N PHE A 90 7.00 10.35 19.50
CA PHE A 90 7.05 10.59 20.94
C PHE A 90 8.11 11.66 21.26
N ASP A 91 7.93 12.37 22.36
CA ASP A 91 8.95 13.25 22.91
C ASP A 91 10.04 12.47 23.66
N GLY A 92 11.11 13.17 24.06
CA GLY A 92 12.24 12.57 24.78
C GLY A 92 11.91 12.00 26.17
N GLN A 93 10.69 12.20 26.69
CA GLN A 93 10.21 11.57 27.93
C GLN A 93 9.28 10.37 27.65
N GLY A 94 9.11 9.99 26.39
CA GLY A 94 8.21 8.92 25.97
C GLY A 94 6.74 9.36 25.85
N GLY A 95 6.44 10.65 25.98
CA GLY A 95 5.10 11.20 25.81
C GLY A 95 4.67 11.15 24.34
N PHE A 96 3.46 10.67 24.07
CA PHE A 96 2.91 10.65 22.71
C PHE A 96 2.66 12.08 22.20
N VAL A 97 3.19 12.40 21.02
CA VAL A 97 3.07 13.73 20.40
C VAL A 97 2.06 13.70 19.26
N ALA A 98 2.26 12.80 18.29
CA ALA A 98 1.46 12.71 17.08
C ALA A 98 1.61 11.35 16.40
N SER A 99 0.73 11.07 15.45
CA SER A 99 0.87 9.94 14.53
C SER A 99 0.48 10.33 13.11
N SER A 100 1.03 9.61 12.14
CA SER A 100 0.80 9.83 10.72
C SER A 100 0.92 8.49 9.99
N ARG A 101 0.08 8.28 8.97
CA ARG A 101 0.23 7.13 8.07
C ARG A 101 1.08 7.53 6.87
N THR A 102 1.87 6.59 6.36
CA THR A 102 2.60 6.80 5.11
C THR A 102 1.63 7.03 3.96
N ASN A 103 1.90 8.04 3.15
CA ASN A 103 1.13 8.34 1.95
C ASN A 103 1.50 7.39 0.78
N ASN A 104 0.92 7.60 -0.40
CA ASN A 104 1.22 6.82 -1.62
C ASN A 104 2.72 6.82 -2.01
N ALA A 105 3.49 7.78 -1.52
CA ALA A 105 4.94 7.87 -1.75
C ALA A 105 5.77 7.36 -0.57
N GLY A 106 5.17 6.65 0.40
CA GLY A 106 5.88 6.02 1.51
C GLY A 106 6.23 6.96 2.67
N TYR A 107 5.80 8.22 2.66
CA TYR A 107 6.17 9.21 3.68
C TYR A 107 5.08 9.42 4.72
N ALA A 108 5.42 9.21 5.99
CA ALA A 108 4.66 9.68 7.13
C ALA A 108 5.16 11.07 7.53
N ASN A 109 4.32 12.09 7.36
CA ASN A 109 4.73 13.49 7.45
C ASN A 109 4.34 14.09 8.81
N PHE A 110 5.30 14.75 9.47
CA PHE A 110 5.07 15.50 10.71
C PHE A 110 5.43 16.97 10.49
N THR A 111 4.46 17.87 10.71
CA THR A 111 4.70 19.30 10.53
C THR A 111 5.66 19.83 11.60
N MET A 112 6.72 20.52 11.14
CA MET A 112 7.74 21.15 11.97
C MET A 112 7.68 22.68 11.84
N SER A 113 7.59 23.38 12.97
CA SER A 113 7.67 24.85 13.06
C SER A 113 7.67 25.31 14.52
N THR A 114 8.55 26.25 14.86
CA THR A 114 8.52 26.92 16.18
C THR A 114 7.35 27.91 16.31
N SER A 115 6.87 28.43 15.18
CA SER A 115 5.83 29.48 15.13
C SER A 115 4.41 28.96 14.91
N ALA A 116 4.24 27.77 14.32
CA ALA A 116 2.93 27.19 14.07
C ALA A 116 2.45 26.38 15.28
N VAL A 117 1.36 26.84 15.90
CA VAL A 117 0.81 26.23 17.13
C VAL A 117 0.41 24.76 16.95
N LYS A 118 0.03 24.35 15.75
CA LYS A 118 -0.39 22.97 15.42
C LYS A 118 0.73 22.07 14.92
N ALA A 119 1.97 22.56 14.84
CA ALA A 119 3.10 21.73 14.44
C ALA A 119 3.37 20.65 15.50
N ALA A 120 3.58 19.41 15.07
CA ALA A 120 3.93 18.30 15.95
C ALA A 120 5.35 18.50 16.52
N LEU A 121 6.28 18.96 15.68
CA LEU A 121 7.66 19.27 16.05
C LEU A 121 7.80 20.79 16.24
N ARG A 122 7.75 21.24 17.50
CA ARG A 122 7.74 22.67 17.84
C ARG A 122 8.87 23.09 18.77
N LEU A 123 9.38 22.17 19.59
CA LEU A 123 10.40 22.43 20.59
C LEU A 123 11.70 21.71 20.21
N PRO A 124 12.87 22.23 20.64
CA PRO A 124 14.11 21.48 20.58
C PRO A 124 14.08 20.29 21.56
N GLY A 125 14.96 19.33 21.34
CA GLY A 125 15.11 18.12 22.15
C GLY A 125 15.02 16.84 21.31
N ALA A 126 15.13 15.71 22.01
CA ALA A 126 15.00 14.40 21.42
C ALA A 126 13.53 14.07 21.11
N TYR A 127 13.31 13.47 19.95
CA TYR A 127 12.03 12.88 19.54
C TYR A 127 12.24 11.48 18.99
N LEU A 128 11.34 10.57 19.34
CA LEU A 128 11.38 9.18 18.92
C LEU A 128 10.34 8.92 17.83
N PHE A 129 10.79 8.50 16.65
CA PHE A 129 9.94 7.99 15.58
C PHE A 129 9.81 6.49 15.73
N SER A 130 8.59 5.96 15.65
CA SER A 130 8.30 4.53 15.78
C SER A 130 7.36 4.07 14.67
N VAL A 131 7.87 3.24 13.77
CA VAL A 131 7.13 2.59 12.69
C VAL A 131 6.44 1.34 13.24
N SER A 132 5.16 1.19 12.92
CA SER A 132 4.40 -0.01 13.29
C SER A 132 4.64 -1.11 12.27
N VAL A 133 5.24 -2.22 12.69
CA VAL A 133 5.34 -3.44 11.89
C VAL A 133 3.98 -4.14 11.88
N PRO A 134 3.33 -4.33 10.72
CA PRO A 134 2.03 -5.01 10.65
C PRO A 134 2.12 -6.49 11.10
N PRO A 135 1.01 -7.10 11.56
CA PRO A 135 0.99 -8.53 11.87
C PRO A 135 1.42 -9.38 10.66
N GLY A 136 2.30 -10.35 10.87
CA GLY A 136 2.83 -11.19 9.80
C GLY A 136 3.91 -10.53 8.94
N TRP A 137 4.49 -9.42 9.40
CA TRP A 137 5.63 -8.74 8.77
C TRP A 137 6.86 -8.74 9.67
N ARG A 138 8.01 -8.47 9.05
CA ARG A 138 9.32 -8.26 9.70
C ARG A 138 9.91 -6.92 9.25
N SER A 139 10.90 -6.44 10.00
CA SER A 139 11.69 -5.24 9.71
C SER A 139 13.14 -5.65 9.46
N PRO A 140 13.53 -6.05 8.23
CA PRO A 140 14.91 -6.47 7.95
C PRO A 140 15.92 -5.35 8.22
N SER A 141 15.51 -4.09 8.02
CA SER A 141 16.30 -2.89 8.34
C SER A 141 16.60 -2.69 9.84
N ALA A 142 15.86 -3.36 10.74
CA ALA A 142 16.03 -3.34 12.19
C ALA A 142 16.17 -1.91 12.79
N ASN A 143 15.45 -0.95 12.21
CA ASN A 143 15.51 0.46 12.57
C ASN A 143 14.11 1.10 12.71
N GLU A 144 13.09 0.32 13.03
CA GLU A 144 11.69 0.79 13.16
C GLU A 144 11.52 1.87 14.22
N THR A 145 12.45 1.96 15.18
CA THR A 145 12.50 2.99 16.20
C THR A 145 13.77 3.81 16.07
N GLN A 146 13.64 5.13 15.88
CA GLN A 146 14.77 6.04 15.65
C GLN A 146 14.61 7.33 16.46
N SER A 147 15.65 7.71 17.19
CA SER A 147 15.69 8.96 17.94
C SER A 147 16.38 10.05 17.13
N MET A 148 15.73 11.20 17.02
CA MET A 148 16.25 12.38 16.33
C MET A 148 16.34 13.55 17.30
N GLU A 149 17.48 14.22 17.31
CA GLU A 149 17.70 15.42 18.11
C GLU A 149 17.39 16.68 17.30
N PHE A 150 16.60 17.60 17.89
CA PHE A 150 16.23 18.85 17.27
C PHE A 150 16.80 20.05 18.02
N HIS A 151 17.29 21.03 17.28
CA HIS A 151 17.86 22.26 17.83
C HIS A 151 17.18 23.49 17.23
N LEU A 152 17.13 24.57 18.01
CA LEU A 152 16.68 25.86 17.52
C LEU A 152 17.65 26.36 16.44
N ALA A 153 17.07 26.82 15.33
CA ALA A 153 17.81 27.44 14.24
C ALA A 153 17.01 28.65 13.73
N PRO A 154 17.06 29.80 14.44
CA PRO A 154 16.48 31.04 13.97
C PRO A 154 16.96 31.36 12.55
N GLY A 155 16.04 31.84 11.71
CA GLY A 155 16.36 32.15 10.31
C GLY A 155 16.16 30.98 9.35
N SER A 156 16.18 29.74 9.84
CA SER A 156 15.74 28.58 9.04
C SER A 156 14.25 28.70 8.69
N PRO A 157 13.74 27.98 7.69
CA PRO A 157 12.32 28.05 7.31
C PRO A 157 11.36 27.84 8.50
N THR A 158 11.67 26.90 9.39
CA THR A 158 10.81 26.46 10.50
C THR A 158 11.25 26.97 11.87
N GLY A 159 12.50 27.43 12.00
CA GLY A 159 13.10 27.81 13.28
C GLY A 159 13.66 26.63 14.07
N LEU A 160 13.58 25.42 13.52
CA LEU A 160 14.03 24.18 14.11
C LEU A 160 14.73 23.33 13.04
N VAL A 161 15.80 22.64 13.39
CA VAL A 161 16.51 21.72 12.50
C VAL A 161 16.92 20.47 13.27
N SER A 162 17.01 19.35 12.57
CA SER A 162 17.75 18.18 13.03
C SER A 162 19.00 18.02 12.16
N ARG A 163 20.01 17.31 12.67
CA ARG A 163 21.26 17.05 11.94
C ARG A 163 21.04 16.19 10.70
N ASP A 164 20.07 15.28 10.76
CA ASP A 164 19.77 14.32 9.71
C ASP A 164 18.26 14.05 9.65
N LEU A 165 17.85 13.15 8.76
CA LEU A 165 16.50 12.58 8.68
C LEU A 165 16.48 11.16 9.28
N PRO A 166 15.31 10.64 9.67
CA PRO A 166 15.17 9.21 9.97
C PRO A 166 15.59 8.39 8.75
N ARG A 167 16.36 7.33 8.99
CA ARG A 167 16.74 6.38 7.94
C ARG A 167 15.48 5.66 7.41
N PRO A 168 15.43 5.30 6.11
CA PRO A 168 14.38 4.43 5.57
C PRO A 168 14.15 3.19 6.43
N VAL A 169 12.87 2.86 6.68
CA VAL A 169 12.48 1.64 7.40
C VAL A 169 11.93 0.63 6.40
N GLY A 170 12.63 -0.48 6.23
CA GLY A 170 12.26 -1.57 5.34
C GLY A 170 11.38 -2.58 6.04
N LEU A 171 10.25 -2.92 5.43
CA LEU A 171 9.33 -3.95 5.90
C LEU A 171 9.16 -5.04 4.85
N ALA A 172 9.15 -6.31 5.29
CA ALA A 172 8.91 -7.45 4.43
C ALA A 172 7.85 -8.39 5.04
N PRO A 173 6.89 -8.91 4.25
CA PRO A 173 5.93 -9.88 4.76
C PRO A 173 6.63 -11.23 5.02
N VAL A 174 6.13 -11.95 6.01
CA VAL A 174 6.46 -13.37 6.17
C VAL A 174 5.93 -14.10 4.94
N ARG A 175 6.80 -14.84 4.26
CA ARG A 175 6.40 -15.68 3.13
C ARG A 175 5.69 -16.91 3.67
N SER A 176 4.57 -17.23 3.04
CA SER A 176 3.85 -18.46 3.32
C SER A 176 3.33 -19.07 2.04
N LEU A 177 3.13 -20.37 2.07
CA LEU A 177 2.48 -21.12 1.00
C LEU A 177 1.21 -21.73 1.54
N ALA A 178 0.13 -21.63 0.77
CA ALA A 178 -1.14 -22.27 1.06
C ALA A 178 -1.72 -22.95 -0.18
N GLY A 179 -2.67 -23.85 0.03
CA GLY A 179 -3.41 -24.51 -1.06
C GLY A 179 -4.29 -25.63 -0.53
N ARG A 180 -4.94 -26.33 -1.46
CA ARG A 180 -5.81 -27.48 -1.16
C ARG A 180 -5.58 -28.59 -2.17
N MET A 181 -5.61 -29.84 -1.71
CA MET A 181 -5.63 -31.01 -2.57
C MET A 181 -7.05 -31.47 -2.85
N ALA A 182 -7.33 -31.85 -4.10
CA ALA A 182 -8.57 -32.51 -4.46
C ALA A 182 -8.75 -33.87 -3.75
N ALA A 183 -10.01 -34.30 -3.60
CA ALA A 183 -10.35 -35.52 -2.86
C ALA A 183 -9.86 -36.83 -3.48
N GLY A 184 -9.48 -36.83 -4.76
CA GLY A 184 -9.01 -38.02 -5.49
C GLY A 184 -7.50 -38.06 -5.75
N GLY A 185 -6.71 -37.15 -5.16
CA GLY A 185 -5.28 -37.03 -5.47
C GLY A 185 -4.40 -36.86 -4.24
N SER A 186 -3.22 -37.44 -4.27
CA SER A 186 -2.12 -37.14 -3.35
C SER A 186 -0.91 -36.67 -4.16
N ALA A 187 -0.10 -35.81 -3.56
CA ALA A 187 1.09 -35.28 -4.23
C ALA A 187 2.20 -35.03 -3.21
N THR A 188 3.41 -34.91 -3.70
CA THR A 188 4.57 -34.46 -2.95
C THR A 188 4.85 -33.01 -3.32
N LEU A 189 4.86 -32.15 -2.31
CA LEU A 189 5.31 -30.76 -2.45
C LEU A 189 6.75 -30.68 -1.94
N SER A 190 7.65 -30.21 -2.80
CA SER A 190 9.05 -29.93 -2.45
C SER A 190 9.28 -28.43 -2.49
N VAL A 191 9.75 -27.86 -1.38
CA VAL A 191 10.27 -26.49 -1.34
C VAL A 191 11.75 -26.53 -1.69
N MET A 192 12.15 -25.66 -2.59
CA MET A 192 13.49 -25.64 -3.18
C MET A 192 14.21 -24.33 -2.83
N ALA A 193 15.54 -24.38 -2.82
CA ALA A 193 16.43 -23.22 -2.92
C ALA A 193 17.65 -23.59 -3.75
N ASN A 194 17.97 -22.80 -4.77
CA ASN A 194 19.13 -22.97 -5.65
C ASN A 194 19.26 -24.41 -6.19
N GLY A 195 18.13 -25.02 -6.57
CA GLY A 195 18.07 -26.40 -7.08
C GLY A 195 18.17 -27.51 -6.03
N GLN A 196 18.31 -27.17 -4.74
CA GLN A 196 18.31 -28.14 -3.63
C GLN A 196 16.96 -28.17 -2.95
N VAL A 197 16.54 -29.36 -2.49
CA VAL A 197 15.30 -29.52 -1.73
C VAL A 197 15.55 -29.13 -0.28
N LEU A 198 14.85 -28.10 0.20
CA LEU A 198 14.86 -27.68 1.60
C LEU A 198 13.90 -28.51 2.44
N GLU A 199 12.70 -28.74 1.91
CA GLU A 199 11.64 -29.44 2.63
C GLU A 199 10.78 -30.26 1.66
N ARG A 200 10.30 -31.42 2.11
CA ARG A 200 9.28 -32.21 1.41
C ARG A 200 8.07 -32.43 2.29
N ARG A 201 6.88 -32.28 1.71
CA ARG A 201 5.61 -32.50 2.38
C ARG A 201 4.72 -33.38 1.51
N THR A 202 4.14 -34.41 2.12
CA THR A 202 3.08 -35.19 1.48
C THR A 202 1.77 -34.44 1.63
N LEU A 203 1.12 -34.13 0.52
CA LEU A 203 -0.20 -33.52 0.49
C LEU A 203 -1.25 -34.63 0.39
N ALA A 204 -2.02 -34.81 1.46
CA ALA A 204 -3.08 -35.82 1.52
C ALA A 204 -4.30 -35.39 0.70
N ALA A 205 -5.09 -36.36 0.24
CA ALA A 205 -6.34 -36.10 -0.46
C ALA A 205 -7.32 -35.29 0.41
N ALA A 206 -8.09 -34.40 -0.23
CA ALA A 206 -9.08 -33.54 0.43
C ALA A 206 -8.53 -32.71 1.61
N SER A 207 -7.23 -32.38 1.60
CA SER A 207 -6.59 -31.61 2.67
C SER A 207 -6.29 -30.17 2.24
N ALA A 208 -6.43 -29.23 3.18
CA ALA A 208 -5.89 -27.89 3.06
C ALA A 208 -4.55 -27.82 3.78
N PHE A 209 -3.62 -27.01 3.28
CA PHE A 209 -2.33 -26.78 3.92
C PHE A 209 -1.98 -25.29 3.93
N ARG A 210 -1.19 -24.92 4.94
CA ARG A 210 -0.55 -23.61 5.05
C ARG A 210 0.72 -23.76 5.89
N PHE A 211 1.82 -23.18 5.45
CA PHE A 211 3.05 -23.13 6.21
C PHE A 211 3.91 -21.92 5.78
N GLU A 212 4.81 -21.48 6.67
CA GLU A 212 5.79 -20.44 6.36
C GLU A 212 6.91 -21.00 5.49
N LEU A 213 7.40 -20.19 4.56
CA LEU A 213 8.51 -20.54 3.69
C LEU A 213 9.83 -20.04 4.29
N ALA A 214 10.89 -20.80 4.12
CA ALA A 214 12.24 -20.32 4.42
C ALA A 214 12.58 -19.08 3.57
N GLU A 215 13.44 -18.20 4.09
CA GLU A 215 13.76 -16.95 3.40
C GLU A 215 14.45 -17.20 2.06
N GLU A 216 15.34 -18.19 2.03
CA GLU A 216 16.11 -18.62 0.87
C GLU A 216 15.31 -19.44 -0.16
N ALA A 217 14.06 -19.82 0.15
CA ALA A 217 13.25 -20.63 -0.77
C ALA A 217 12.98 -19.87 -2.08
N ASP A 218 13.21 -20.47 -3.23
CA ASP A 218 13.06 -19.83 -4.54
C ASP A 218 12.01 -20.49 -5.43
N MET A 219 11.65 -21.73 -5.13
CA MET A 219 10.73 -22.50 -5.96
C MET A 219 9.96 -23.54 -5.15
N VAL A 220 8.76 -23.85 -5.63
CA VAL A 220 7.98 -25.02 -5.20
C VAL A 220 7.80 -25.96 -6.38
N VAL A 221 8.01 -27.25 -6.13
CA VAL A 221 7.82 -28.33 -7.11
C VAL A 221 6.78 -29.28 -6.56
N ILE A 222 5.76 -29.60 -7.36
CA ILE A 222 4.65 -30.47 -6.97
C ILE A 222 4.63 -31.66 -7.92
N THR A 223 4.82 -32.87 -7.39
CA THR A 223 4.87 -34.09 -8.19
C THR A 223 3.98 -35.19 -7.63
N GLY A 224 3.45 -36.04 -8.52
CA GLY A 224 2.59 -37.17 -8.17
C GLY A 224 1.10 -36.85 -8.26
N GLY A 225 0.26 -37.89 -8.31
CA GLY A 225 -1.19 -37.73 -8.47
C GLY A 225 -1.61 -37.09 -9.80
N GLY A 226 -0.78 -37.20 -10.84
CA GLY A 226 -0.98 -36.54 -12.14
C GLY A 226 -0.48 -35.08 -12.19
N LEU A 227 0.16 -34.59 -11.13
CA LEU A 227 0.77 -33.26 -11.07
C LEU A 227 2.26 -33.33 -11.39
N ASP A 228 2.73 -32.37 -12.19
CA ASP A 228 4.15 -32.05 -12.40
C ASP A 228 4.29 -30.55 -12.66
N SER A 229 4.15 -29.78 -11.58
CA SER A 229 4.03 -28.32 -11.64
C SER A 229 5.16 -27.67 -10.87
N ARG A 230 5.60 -26.50 -11.33
CA ARG A 230 6.65 -25.72 -10.69
C ARG A 230 6.21 -24.28 -10.59
N LEU A 231 6.43 -23.67 -9.42
CA LEU A 231 6.16 -22.27 -9.16
C LEU A 231 7.43 -21.61 -8.67
N ALA A 232 7.97 -20.66 -9.43
CA ALA A 232 8.96 -19.72 -8.92
C ALA A 232 8.29 -18.86 -7.84
N LEU A 233 8.87 -18.86 -6.65
CA LEU A 233 8.30 -18.17 -5.50
C LEU A 233 8.64 -16.68 -5.57
N SER A 234 7.62 -15.84 -5.47
CA SER A 234 7.79 -14.39 -5.32
C SER A 234 8.20 -14.02 -3.88
N PRO A 235 8.53 -12.73 -3.64
CA PRO A 235 8.69 -12.18 -2.29
C PRO A 235 7.41 -12.17 -1.45
N TYR A 236 6.25 -12.51 -2.03
CA TYR A 236 4.94 -12.43 -1.41
C TYR A 236 4.46 -13.78 -0.87
N PRO A 237 3.46 -13.80 0.03
CA PRO A 237 2.69 -15.00 0.30
C PRO A 237 2.09 -15.57 -1.00
N ALA A 238 2.06 -16.90 -1.12
CA ALA A 238 1.55 -17.61 -2.28
C ALA A 238 0.41 -18.55 -1.92
N ASN A 239 -0.56 -18.70 -2.83
CA ASN A 239 -1.65 -19.65 -2.71
C ASN A 239 -1.82 -20.42 -4.02
N LEU A 240 -1.67 -21.75 -3.95
CA LEU A 240 -1.75 -22.67 -5.07
C LEU A 240 -3.18 -23.02 -5.49
N GLY A 241 -4.18 -22.49 -4.80
CA GLY A 241 -5.59 -22.82 -5.05
C GLY A 241 -5.90 -24.29 -4.84
N LEU A 242 -6.84 -24.81 -5.63
CA LEU A 242 -7.15 -26.24 -5.70
C LEU A 242 -6.20 -26.96 -6.66
N LEU A 243 -5.33 -27.80 -6.10
CA LEU A 243 -4.46 -28.71 -6.85
C LEU A 243 -5.28 -29.91 -7.35
N SER A 244 -5.31 -30.08 -8.68
CA SER A 244 -6.02 -31.16 -9.36
C SER A 244 -5.30 -31.56 -10.65
N PRO A 245 -5.56 -32.73 -11.26
CA PRO A 245 -4.87 -33.16 -12.48
C PRO A 245 -4.99 -32.22 -13.70
N GLN A 246 -5.81 -31.17 -13.61
CA GLN A 246 -5.96 -30.11 -14.61
C GLN A 246 -4.89 -29.00 -14.48
N THR A 247 -4.01 -29.11 -13.49
CA THR A 247 -2.87 -28.22 -13.30
C THR A 247 -1.80 -28.46 -14.38
N LEU A 248 -1.23 -27.37 -14.88
CA LEU A 248 -0.20 -27.30 -15.89
C LEU A 248 1.02 -28.17 -15.58
N SER A 249 1.58 -28.71 -16.67
CA SER A 249 2.93 -29.27 -16.71
C SER A 249 3.97 -28.15 -16.85
N SER A 250 5.14 -28.33 -16.24
CA SER A 250 6.14 -27.26 -16.01
C SER A 250 6.88 -26.69 -17.23
N GLU A 251 6.62 -27.19 -18.46
CA GLU A 251 7.40 -26.82 -19.66
C GLU A 251 6.81 -25.69 -20.52
N ALA A 252 5.64 -25.14 -20.15
CA ALA A 252 5.00 -24.09 -20.93
C ALA A 252 5.72 -22.73 -20.79
N SER A 253 5.84 -21.99 -21.91
CA SER A 253 6.36 -20.62 -21.87
C SER A 253 5.40 -19.70 -21.12
N LEU A 254 5.95 -18.79 -20.30
CA LEU A 254 5.15 -17.87 -19.48
C LEU A 254 5.13 -16.47 -20.08
N ARG A 255 3.94 -15.86 -20.10
CA ARG A 255 3.73 -14.48 -20.54
C ARG A 255 3.02 -13.67 -19.44
N THR A 256 3.67 -12.59 -19.02
CA THR A 256 3.12 -11.64 -18.03
C THR A 256 2.39 -10.48 -18.70
N ILE A 257 1.31 -10.04 -18.08
CA ILE A 257 0.51 -8.86 -18.43
C ILE A 257 0.52 -7.90 -17.23
N GLY A 258 1.24 -6.78 -17.34
CA GLY A 258 1.41 -5.76 -16.28
C GLY A 258 0.61 -4.46 -16.49
N PHE A 259 -0.21 -4.37 -17.54
CA PHE A 259 -1.18 -3.28 -17.79
C PHE A 259 -0.65 -1.86 -18.09
N ASP A 260 0.65 -1.58 -18.02
CA ASP A 260 1.22 -0.27 -18.38
C ASP A 260 0.96 0.14 -19.84
N ASP A 261 0.89 -0.84 -20.75
CA ASP A 261 0.64 -0.63 -22.17
C ASP A 261 -0.84 -0.32 -22.49
N VAL A 262 -1.74 -0.47 -21.51
CA VAL A 262 -3.15 -0.11 -21.67
C VAL A 262 -3.34 1.41 -21.76
N THR A 263 -2.56 2.17 -20.98
CA THR A 263 -2.70 3.63 -20.90
C THR A 263 -1.42 4.31 -20.40
N GLY A 264 -1.00 5.38 -21.10
CA GLY A 264 -0.02 6.34 -20.55
C GLY A 264 -0.67 7.48 -19.76
N ARG A 265 -1.99 7.45 -19.57
CA ARG A 265 -2.78 8.39 -18.75
C ARG A 265 -3.16 7.72 -17.43
N GLY A 266 -3.56 8.50 -16.44
CA GLY A 266 -3.87 7.99 -15.09
C GLY A 266 -4.96 6.91 -14.99
N PHE A 267 -5.87 6.79 -15.96
CA PHE A 267 -6.97 5.80 -15.92
C PHE A 267 -7.54 5.46 -17.31
N ARG A 268 -7.84 4.18 -17.56
CA ARG A 268 -8.56 3.71 -18.76
C ARG A 268 -9.25 2.36 -18.49
N LYS A 269 -10.44 2.15 -19.08
CA LYS A 269 -11.03 0.80 -19.15
C LYS A 269 -10.19 -0.11 -20.05
N ILE A 270 -9.92 -1.35 -19.61
CA ILE A 270 -9.12 -2.28 -20.40
C ILE A 270 -9.93 -2.68 -21.63
N PRO A 271 -9.40 -2.47 -22.86
CA PRO A 271 -10.13 -2.80 -24.08
C PRO A 271 -10.11 -4.32 -24.32
N CYS A 272 -11.23 -4.87 -24.78
CA CYS A 272 -11.28 -6.22 -25.33
C CYS A 272 -10.23 -6.39 -26.45
N GLY A 273 -9.62 -7.57 -26.51
CA GLY A 273 -8.48 -7.88 -27.37
C GLY A 273 -7.12 -7.52 -26.78
N HIS A 274 -7.05 -6.73 -25.69
CA HIS A 274 -5.79 -6.48 -25.00
C HIS A 274 -5.20 -7.81 -24.49
N ALA A 275 -3.92 -8.03 -24.77
CA ALA A 275 -3.21 -9.29 -24.54
C ALA A 275 -3.87 -10.55 -25.17
N GLY A 276 -4.79 -10.38 -26.12
CA GLY A 276 -5.56 -11.48 -26.73
C GLY A 276 -6.68 -12.02 -25.85
N LEU A 277 -7.15 -11.24 -24.86
CA LEU A 277 -8.25 -11.58 -23.97
C LEU A 277 -9.42 -10.61 -24.13
N GLU A 278 -10.61 -11.11 -23.83
CA GLU A 278 -11.80 -10.31 -23.57
C GLU A 278 -11.80 -9.87 -22.11
N TRP A 279 -12.20 -8.63 -21.85
CA TRP A 279 -12.13 -8.01 -20.53
C TRP A 279 -13.48 -7.42 -20.13
N ARG A 280 -13.95 -7.77 -18.94
CA ARG A 280 -15.20 -7.25 -18.39
C ARG A 280 -14.98 -6.70 -16.99
N ASN A 281 -15.40 -5.46 -16.78
CA ASN A 281 -15.35 -4.76 -15.49
C ASN A 281 -13.94 -4.61 -14.86
N LEU A 282 -12.90 -4.64 -15.68
CA LEU A 282 -11.52 -4.32 -15.30
C LEU A 282 -11.09 -3.00 -15.94
N ASN A 283 -10.46 -2.14 -15.15
CA ASN A 283 -9.82 -0.92 -15.63
C ASN A 283 -8.35 -0.91 -15.23
N ALA A 284 -7.51 -0.27 -16.04
CA ALA A 284 -6.12 0.02 -15.73
C ALA A 284 -5.98 1.44 -15.18
N MET A 285 -5.15 1.63 -14.17
CA MET A 285 -4.94 2.92 -13.51
C MET A 285 -3.50 3.01 -12.99
N ALA A 286 -2.91 4.21 -13.03
CA ALA A 286 -1.64 4.46 -12.35
C ALA A 286 -1.83 4.25 -10.83
N LYS A 287 -0.88 3.57 -10.18
CA LYS A 287 -1.01 3.12 -8.79
C LYS A 287 -1.33 4.22 -7.77
N ASP A 288 -0.90 5.45 -8.05
CA ASP A 288 -1.03 6.63 -7.20
C ASP A 288 -2.10 7.63 -7.70
N HIS A 289 -2.86 7.27 -8.74
CA HIS A 289 -3.87 8.14 -9.34
C HIS A 289 -4.95 8.58 -8.35
N THR A 290 -5.30 7.70 -7.43
CA THR A 290 -6.31 7.98 -6.39
C THR A 290 -5.62 8.29 -5.08
N LYS A 291 -6.11 9.30 -4.35
CA LYS A 291 -5.60 9.61 -3.02
C LYS A 291 -5.96 8.49 -2.04
N ASP A 292 -5.05 8.18 -1.12
CA ASP A 292 -5.25 7.19 -0.04
C ASP A 292 -5.59 5.80 -0.64
N SER A 293 -4.81 5.40 -1.66
CA SER A 293 -5.02 4.21 -2.49
C SER A 293 -4.06 3.08 -2.11
N GLU A 294 -3.99 2.73 -0.82
CA GLU A 294 -2.89 1.92 -0.28
C GLU A 294 -2.72 0.59 -1.01
N GLY A 295 -3.83 -0.10 -1.30
CA GLY A 295 -3.80 -1.38 -2.00
C GLY A 295 -3.39 -1.29 -3.46
N TYR A 296 -3.67 -0.17 -4.14
CA TYR A 296 -3.21 0.07 -5.51
C TYR A 296 -1.69 0.29 -5.55
N VAL A 297 -1.16 1.06 -4.59
CA VAL A 297 0.28 1.33 -4.46
C VAL A 297 1.03 0.07 -4.03
N ASN A 298 0.61 -0.56 -2.94
CA ASN A 298 1.30 -1.72 -2.39
C ASN A 298 1.09 -2.98 -3.25
N GLY A 299 -0.02 -3.03 -3.99
CA GLY A 299 -0.37 -4.10 -4.94
C GLY A 299 0.35 -4.00 -6.29
N ASN A 300 0.86 -2.82 -6.65
CA ASN A 300 1.63 -2.62 -7.88
C ASN A 300 3.05 -3.17 -7.70
N VAL A 301 3.37 -4.21 -8.46
CA VAL A 301 4.64 -4.93 -8.38
C VAL A 301 5.53 -4.75 -9.59
N SER A 302 4.95 -4.30 -10.70
CA SER A 302 5.67 -4.01 -11.93
C SER A 302 5.15 -2.70 -12.53
N GLY A 303 6.06 -1.99 -13.21
CA GLY A 303 5.73 -0.71 -13.84
C GLY A 303 5.06 0.30 -12.91
N ASP A 304 4.06 1.01 -13.43
CA ASP A 304 3.34 2.08 -12.72
C ASP A 304 1.82 1.89 -12.72
N HIS A 305 1.29 0.90 -13.44
CA HIS A 305 -0.15 0.67 -13.57
C HIS A 305 -0.58 -0.68 -12.99
N VAL A 306 -1.81 -0.71 -12.52
CA VAL A 306 -2.50 -1.94 -12.08
C VAL A 306 -3.85 -2.04 -12.75
N ALA A 307 -4.35 -3.26 -12.90
CA ALA A 307 -5.75 -3.50 -13.17
C ALA A 307 -6.56 -3.54 -11.86
N TYR A 308 -7.85 -3.21 -11.92
CA TYR A 308 -8.71 -3.33 -10.74
C TYR A 308 -10.18 -3.54 -11.12
N THR A 309 -10.93 -4.17 -10.22
CA THR A 309 -12.37 -4.39 -10.38
C THR A 309 -13.15 -3.10 -10.13
N SER A 310 -13.99 -2.68 -11.08
CA SER A 310 -14.73 -1.43 -10.94
C SER A 310 -15.89 -1.59 -9.95
N SER A 311 -16.02 -0.61 -9.05
CA SER A 311 -17.15 -0.48 -8.12
C SER A 311 -17.42 -1.71 -7.26
N GLY A 312 -16.42 -2.58 -7.07
CA GLY A 312 -16.53 -3.80 -6.26
C GLY A 312 -17.35 -4.93 -6.88
N TYR A 313 -17.89 -4.74 -8.08
CA TYR A 313 -18.61 -5.79 -8.80
C TYR A 313 -17.66 -6.84 -9.37
N PRO A 314 -18.15 -8.07 -9.62
CA PRO A 314 -17.37 -9.09 -10.28
C PRO A 314 -16.79 -8.62 -11.61
N ALA A 315 -15.61 -9.12 -11.93
CA ALA A 315 -14.91 -8.83 -13.15
C ALA A 315 -14.39 -10.12 -13.78
N GLU A 316 -14.21 -10.12 -15.10
CA GLU A 316 -13.88 -11.32 -15.86
C GLU A 316 -12.80 -11.02 -16.89
N PHE A 317 -11.93 -12.00 -17.10
CA PHE A 317 -11.13 -12.10 -18.31
C PHE A 317 -11.38 -13.47 -18.95
N SER A 318 -11.52 -13.48 -20.28
CA SER A 318 -11.93 -14.68 -21.00
C SER A 318 -11.39 -14.73 -22.43
N ARG A 319 -11.46 -15.90 -23.04
CA ARG A 319 -11.16 -16.13 -24.46
C ARG A 319 -11.99 -17.31 -24.95
N GLU A 320 -12.43 -17.25 -26.21
CA GLU A 320 -13.20 -18.34 -26.82
C GLU A 320 -12.38 -19.64 -26.89
N THR A 321 -11.12 -19.54 -27.31
CA THR A 321 -10.18 -20.66 -27.28
C THR A 321 -9.55 -20.81 -25.89
N PRO A 322 -9.43 -22.05 -25.37
CA PRO A 322 -8.78 -22.29 -24.08
C PRO A 322 -7.39 -21.65 -23.98
N PHE A 323 -7.06 -21.19 -22.79
CA PHE A 323 -5.76 -20.68 -22.40
C PHE A 323 -5.36 -21.26 -21.07
N ALA A 324 -4.07 -21.23 -20.76
CA ALA A 324 -3.59 -21.67 -19.47
C ALA A 324 -3.42 -20.49 -18.52
N PHE A 325 -4.08 -20.55 -17.36
CA PHE A 325 -4.02 -19.53 -16.32
C PHE A 325 -2.99 -19.93 -15.28
N HIS A 326 -1.80 -19.33 -15.36
CA HIS A 326 -0.68 -19.69 -14.49
C HIS A 326 -0.83 -19.07 -13.10
N SER A 327 -0.84 -17.74 -13.03
CA SER A 327 -0.91 -17.01 -11.75
C SER A 327 -1.31 -15.55 -11.93
N VAL A 328 -1.57 -14.87 -10.83
CA VAL A 328 -1.84 -13.43 -10.77
C VAL A 328 -1.50 -12.89 -9.38
N LEU A 329 -1.10 -11.63 -9.29
CA LEU A 329 -0.96 -10.93 -8.01
C LEU A 329 -2.23 -10.17 -7.67
N LEU A 330 -2.75 -10.41 -6.47
CA LEU A 330 -4.00 -9.85 -5.99
C LEU A 330 -3.79 -9.06 -4.71
N SER A 331 -4.39 -7.88 -4.62
CA SER A 331 -4.51 -7.12 -3.37
C SER A 331 -5.93 -6.56 -3.25
N VAL A 332 -6.31 -6.06 -2.08
CA VAL A 332 -7.54 -5.29 -1.92
C VAL A 332 -7.20 -3.81 -1.96
N ALA A 333 -7.98 -3.03 -2.69
CA ALA A 333 -7.69 -1.64 -3.04
C ALA A 333 -7.48 -0.69 -1.85
N TRP A 334 -8.14 -0.94 -0.72
CA TRP A 334 -8.26 0.02 0.37
C TRP A 334 -7.85 -0.60 1.70
N LEU A 335 -7.07 0.13 2.51
CA LEU A 335 -6.66 -0.37 3.82
C LEU A 335 -7.83 -0.67 4.76
N LYS A 336 -8.96 0.05 4.62
CA LYS A 336 -10.21 -0.23 5.37
C LYS A 336 -10.85 -1.58 5.05
N ALA A 337 -10.42 -2.23 3.96
CA ALA A 337 -10.89 -3.54 3.53
C ALA A 337 -9.83 -4.64 3.75
N GLU A 338 -8.80 -4.37 4.54
CA GLU A 338 -7.79 -5.37 4.95
C GLU A 338 -8.47 -6.64 5.46
N GLY A 339 -8.10 -7.79 4.90
CA GLY A 339 -8.73 -9.08 5.22
C GLY A 339 -9.96 -9.42 4.38
N GLU A 340 -10.25 -8.66 3.32
CA GLU A 340 -11.31 -9.01 2.37
C GLU A 340 -11.10 -10.40 1.76
N THR A 341 -12.19 -11.13 1.49
CA THR A 341 -12.11 -12.43 0.83
C THR A 341 -12.47 -12.30 -0.64
N ALA A 342 -11.52 -12.64 -1.51
CA ALA A 342 -11.77 -12.83 -2.92
C ALA A 342 -12.24 -14.25 -3.21
N LEU A 343 -13.22 -14.37 -4.10
CA LEU A 343 -13.66 -15.60 -4.76
C LEU A 343 -13.18 -15.55 -6.21
N ILE A 344 -12.35 -16.54 -6.57
CA ILE A 344 -11.82 -16.73 -7.91
C ILE A 344 -12.41 -18.02 -8.47
N GLU A 345 -13.12 -17.89 -9.59
CA GLU A 345 -13.76 -18.99 -10.26
C GLU A 345 -13.17 -19.12 -11.68
N SER A 346 -12.80 -20.33 -12.07
CA SER A 346 -12.24 -20.63 -13.39
C SER A 346 -13.10 -21.65 -14.11
N TRP A 347 -13.42 -21.42 -15.39
CA TRP A 347 -14.26 -22.30 -16.20
C TRP A 347 -13.58 -22.73 -17.50
N ARG A 348 -14.02 -23.87 -18.02
CA ARG A 348 -13.79 -24.35 -19.37
C ARG A 348 -15.14 -24.56 -20.06
N GLY A 349 -15.49 -23.66 -20.98
CA GLY A 349 -16.87 -23.50 -21.43
C GLY A 349 -17.78 -23.19 -20.24
N GLU A 350 -18.80 -24.01 -20.03
CA GLU A 350 -19.73 -23.90 -18.89
C GLU A 350 -19.31 -24.74 -17.67
N GLN A 351 -18.27 -25.57 -17.79
CA GLN A 351 -17.80 -26.40 -16.69
C GLN A 351 -16.92 -25.59 -15.74
N LEU A 352 -17.30 -25.53 -14.46
CA LEU A 352 -16.45 -24.98 -13.40
C LEU A 352 -15.26 -25.93 -13.15
N VAL A 353 -14.05 -25.41 -13.33
CA VAL A 353 -12.76 -26.13 -13.21
C VAL A 353 -12.20 -25.94 -11.80
N ALA A 354 -12.23 -24.70 -11.29
CA ALA A 354 -11.74 -24.36 -9.96
C ALA A 354 -12.56 -23.23 -9.33
N SER A 355 -12.68 -23.28 -8.02
CA SER A 355 -13.29 -22.23 -7.20
C SER A 355 -12.52 -22.12 -5.89
N ASP A 356 -11.85 -20.98 -5.71
CA ASP A 356 -10.97 -20.72 -4.58
C ASP A 356 -11.37 -19.43 -3.86
N GLU A 357 -11.33 -19.51 -2.53
CA GLU A 357 -11.43 -18.34 -1.67
C GLU A 357 -10.06 -18.00 -1.11
N VAL A 358 -9.65 -16.74 -1.26
CA VAL A 358 -8.38 -16.24 -0.75
C VAL A 358 -8.57 -14.93 0.01
N VAL A 359 -7.80 -14.75 1.08
CA VAL A 359 -7.81 -13.50 1.85
C VAL A 359 -6.82 -12.52 1.23
N LEU A 360 -7.29 -11.30 0.99
CA LEU A 360 -6.52 -10.22 0.40
C LEU A 360 -6.03 -9.24 1.48
N SER A 361 -4.92 -8.58 1.17
CA SER A 361 -4.35 -7.51 1.98
C SER A 361 -4.19 -6.26 1.10
N ALA A 362 -4.35 -5.08 1.70
CA ALA A 362 -3.99 -3.80 1.10
C ALA A 362 -2.51 -3.46 1.38
N LEU A 363 -1.84 -4.23 2.23
CA LEU A 363 -0.44 -4.03 2.60
C LEU A 363 0.51 -4.93 1.82
N THR A 364 0.08 -6.13 1.42
CA THR A 364 0.88 -7.04 0.59
C THR A 364 0.05 -7.62 -0.56
N PRO A 365 0.63 -7.77 -1.76
CA PRO A 365 0.09 -8.67 -2.76
C PRO A 365 0.02 -10.11 -2.24
N LEU A 366 -0.92 -10.88 -2.77
CA LEU A 366 -0.99 -12.33 -2.69
C LEU A 366 -0.72 -12.91 -4.08
N HIS A 367 0.27 -13.80 -4.18
CA HIS A 367 0.54 -14.55 -5.40
C HIS A 367 -0.41 -15.75 -5.51
N TYR A 368 -1.54 -15.57 -6.19
CA TYR A 368 -2.47 -16.67 -6.46
C TYR A 368 -2.02 -17.40 -7.73
N ALA A 369 -1.69 -18.69 -7.61
CA ALA A 369 -1.05 -19.48 -8.65
C ALA A 369 -1.73 -20.86 -8.78
N PRO A 370 -2.96 -20.91 -9.35
CA PRO A 370 -3.68 -22.18 -9.52
C PRO A 370 -3.09 -23.03 -10.65
N MET A 371 -2.26 -22.43 -11.52
CA MET A 371 -1.55 -23.09 -12.61
C MET A 371 -2.46 -23.98 -13.45
N LEU A 372 -3.63 -23.50 -13.90
CA LEU A 372 -4.62 -24.29 -14.63
C LEU A 372 -4.30 -24.34 -16.13
N GLY A 373 -4.38 -25.53 -16.75
CA GLY A 373 -3.99 -25.74 -18.14
C GLY A 373 -4.99 -25.30 -19.20
N GLU A 374 -6.29 -25.49 -18.94
CA GLU A 374 -7.33 -25.23 -19.93
C GLU A 374 -8.51 -24.48 -19.30
N VAL A 375 -8.52 -23.17 -19.43
CA VAL A 375 -9.63 -22.31 -19.03
C VAL A 375 -10.06 -21.42 -20.19
N THR A 376 -11.34 -21.07 -20.23
CA THR A 376 -11.91 -20.10 -21.19
C THR A 376 -12.36 -18.83 -20.50
N ARG A 377 -12.61 -18.86 -19.19
CA ARG A 377 -13.05 -17.71 -18.39
C ARG A 377 -12.52 -17.81 -16.97
N VAL A 378 -12.10 -16.68 -16.43
CA VAL A 378 -11.83 -16.50 -15.01
C VAL A 378 -12.63 -15.30 -14.51
N ARG A 379 -13.31 -15.46 -13.38
CA ARG A 379 -14.10 -14.43 -12.71
C ARG A 379 -13.47 -14.14 -11.35
N LEU A 380 -13.32 -12.87 -11.08
CA LEU A 380 -12.82 -12.32 -9.83
C LEU A 380 -13.98 -11.58 -9.14
N SER A 381 -14.21 -11.88 -7.86
CA SER A 381 -15.21 -11.18 -7.07
C SER A 381 -14.78 -11.08 -5.61
N ALA A 382 -15.27 -10.08 -4.89
CA ALA A 382 -15.04 -9.91 -3.46
C ALA A 382 -16.35 -10.15 -2.69
N LYS A 383 -16.29 -10.89 -1.58
CA LYS A 383 -17.49 -11.24 -0.78
C LYS A 383 -18.28 -10.02 -0.32
N HIS A 384 -17.59 -8.94 0.04
CA HIS A 384 -18.23 -7.70 0.51
C HIS A 384 -18.18 -6.57 -0.54
N SER A 385 -17.99 -6.90 -1.82
CA SER A 385 -17.96 -5.92 -2.92
C SER A 385 -16.92 -4.81 -2.72
N TRP A 386 -15.76 -5.14 -2.15
CA TRP A 386 -14.60 -4.26 -2.20
C TRP A 386 -13.83 -4.45 -3.51
N GLN A 387 -13.17 -3.40 -3.95
CA GLN A 387 -12.38 -3.44 -5.18
C GLN A 387 -11.12 -4.29 -4.96
N MET A 388 -10.88 -5.20 -5.90
CA MET A 388 -9.66 -6.00 -5.97
C MET A 388 -8.71 -5.32 -6.96
N VAL A 389 -7.43 -5.34 -6.64
CA VAL A 389 -6.34 -4.93 -7.51
C VAL A 389 -5.70 -6.19 -8.07
N VAL A 390 -5.32 -6.11 -9.34
CA VAL A 390 -4.77 -7.18 -10.15
C VAL A 390 -3.50 -6.65 -10.79
N ASP A 391 -2.40 -7.36 -10.60
CA ASP A 391 -1.14 -7.07 -11.26
C ASP A 391 -0.43 -8.37 -11.69
N ASP A 392 0.50 -8.26 -12.64
CA ASP A 392 1.24 -9.37 -13.25
C ASP A 392 0.37 -10.63 -13.48
N LEU A 393 -0.67 -10.51 -14.31
CA LEU A 393 -1.42 -11.68 -14.76
C LEU A 393 -0.51 -12.52 -15.66
N VAL A 394 -0.26 -13.76 -15.27
CA VAL A 394 0.60 -14.70 -16.00
C VAL A 394 -0.26 -15.76 -16.67
N LEU A 395 -0.10 -15.85 -17.98
CA LEU A 395 -0.63 -16.93 -18.80
C LEU A 395 0.52 -17.87 -19.20
N ALA A 396 0.21 -19.14 -19.41
CA ALA A 396 1.16 -20.08 -20.00
C ALA A 396 0.68 -20.51 -21.39
N GLY A 397 1.61 -20.71 -22.33
CA GLY A 397 1.30 -21.18 -23.68
C GLY A 397 2.10 -20.50 -24.78
#